data_AF-A0A9E6NKD7-F1
#
_entry.id   AF-A0A9E6NKD7-F1
#
_cell.length_a   1.000
_cell.length_b   1.000
_cell.length_c   1.000
_cell.angle_alpha   90.00
_cell.angle_beta   90.00
_cell.angle_gamma   90.00
#
_symmetry.space_group_name_H-M   'P 1'
#
loop_
_entity.id
_entity.type
_entity.pdbx_description
1 polymer ?
#
loop_
_entity_poly.entity_id
_entity_poly.type
_entity_poly.pdbx_seq_one_letter_code
_entity_poly.pdbx_strand_id
1 'polypeptide(L)'
;MRDLSTALPEALRVKEAKEGFISMKDIPNGPTAIIPKQPIEDDGDGIQILVGNMKTDYIELGPVVDRVYEFTLPREWLIDFAGSSEPLVFQYTYFAGGINEFISEKTLYRILH
;
A
#
# COMPACT_ATOMS: atom_id res chain seq x y z
N MET A 1 -6.13 -30.84 -5.32
CA MET A 1 -6.48 -29.71 -4.43
C MET A 1 -5.20 -28.95 -4.18
N ARG A 2 -5.04 -27.76 -4.76
CA ARG A 2 -3.95 -26.87 -4.37
C ARG A 2 -4.35 -26.25 -3.04
N ASP A 3 -3.42 -26.27 -2.10
CA ASP A 3 -3.59 -25.68 -0.78
C ASP A 3 -3.76 -24.17 -0.97
N LEU A 4 -4.99 -23.69 -0.76
CA LEU A 4 -5.39 -22.29 -0.86
C LEU A 4 -5.39 -21.61 0.52
N SER A 5 -4.80 -22.27 1.53
CA SER A 5 -4.70 -21.68 2.85
C SER A 5 -3.63 -20.58 2.87
N THR A 6 -4.11 -19.34 3.10
CA THR A 6 -3.47 -18.40 4.04
C THR A 6 -2.13 -17.75 3.66
N ALA A 7 -1.88 -17.39 2.39
CA ALA A 7 -0.87 -16.36 2.14
C ALA A 7 -1.51 -14.99 2.40
N LEU A 8 -1.17 -14.36 3.54
CA LEU A 8 -1.57 -12.98 3.80
C LEU A 8 -1.02 -12.07 2.69
N PRO A 9 -1.72 -10.99 2.31
CA PRO A 9 -1.23 -10.03 1.34
C PRO A 9 0.15 -9.51 1.74
N GLU A 10 1.10 -9.57 0.81
CA GLU A 10 2.46 -9.07 1.04
C GLU A 10 2.44 -7.57 1.38
N ALA A 11 3.42 -7.11 2.17
CA ALA A 11 3.50 -5.71 2.58
C ALA A 11 3.62 -4.76 1.37
N LEU A 12 2.92 -3.62 1.41
CA LEU A 12 3.13 -2.57 0.42
C LEU A 12 4.50 -1.91 0.61
N ARG A 13 5.09 -1.46 -0.49
CA ARG A 13 6.37 -0.75 -0.48
C ARG A 13 6.19 0.65 -1.03
N VAL A 14 7.06 1.58 -0.64
CA VAL A 14 7.12 2.90 -1.26
C VAL A 14 8.33 2.94 -2.17
N LYS A 15 8.12 3.25 -3.46
CA LYS A 15 9.15 3.21 -4.51
C LYS A 15 10.33 4.11 -4.20
N GLU A 16 10.05 5.29 -3.65
CA GLU A 16 11.04 6.32 -3.32
C GLU A 16 11.69 6.09 -1.95
N ALA A 17 11.27 5.07 -1.20
CA ALA A 17 11.83 4.80 0.12
C ALA A 17 13.26 4.22 0.03
N LYS A 18 14.15 4.71 0.88
CA LYS A 18 15.54 4.26 0.99
C LYS A 18 15.82 3.90 2.45
N GLU A 19 16.21 2.65 2.71
CA GLU A 19 16.59 2.17 4.05
C GLU A 19 15.55 2.45 5.15
N GLY A 20 14.26 2.42 4.82
CA GLY A 20 13.17 2.70 5.77
C GLY A 20 12.83 4.19 5.94
N PHE A 21 13.36 5.06 5.08
CA PHE A 21 13.09 6.50 5.07
C PHE A 21 12.41 6.93 3.77
N ILE A 22 11.51 7.90 3.88
CA ILE A 22 10.94 8.62 2.74
C ILE A 22 11.28 10.09 2.92
N SER A 23 11.98 10.70 1.96
CA SER A 23 12.27 12.14 1.99
C SER A 23 11.19 12.93 1.25
N MET A 24 10.60 13.94 1.90
CA MET A 24 9.62 14.83 1.30
C MET A 24 10.15 15.61 0.08
N LYS A 25 11.48 15.66 -0.10
CA LYS A 25 12.16 16.25 -1.28
C LYS A 25 12.15 15.32 -2.48
N ASP A 26 12.20 14.01 -2.24
CA ASP A 26 12.20 12.98 -3.30
C ASP A 26 10.78 12.71 -3.84
N ILE A 27 9.74 13.18 -3.14
CA ILE A 27 8.32 12.96 -3.48
C ILE A 27 7.51 14.28 -3.61
N PRO A 28 7.83 15.16 -4.56
CA PRO A 28 7.13 16.43 -4.72
C PRO A 28 5.63 16.28 -5.04
N ASN A 29 5.24 15.15 -5.63
CA ASN A 29 3.85 14.81 -5.97
C ASN A 29 3.25 13.73 -5.04
N GLY A 30 3.94 13.37 -3.97
CA GLY A 30 3.58 12.28 -3.07
C GLY A 30 4.28 10.95 -3.42
N PRO A 31 4.30 9.99 -2.47
CA PRO A 31 5.00 8.73 -2.65
C PRO A 31 4.24 7.76 -3.54
N THR A 32 4.96 6.89 -4.24
CA THR A 32 4.37 5.81 -5.04
C THR A 32 4.30 4.54 -4.20
N ALA A 33 3.08 4.15 -3.81
CA ALA A 33 2.83 2.84 -3.21
C ALA A 33 2.89 1.75 -4.29
N ILE A 34 3.72 0.75 -4.05
CA ILE A 34 3.83 -0.47 -4.82
C ILE A 34 3.12 -1.57 -4.03
N ILE A 35 2.06 -2.10 -4.59
CA ILE A 35 1.30 -3.21 -4.03
C ILE A 35 1.61 -4.46 -4.84
N PRO A 36 2.17 -5.51 -4.20
CA PRO A 36 2.39 -6.78 -4.86
C PRO A 36 1.08 -7.37 -5.35
N LYS A 37 1.15 -8.08 -6.47
CA LYS A 37 0.02 -8.83 -7.03
C LYS A 37 -0.48 -9.84 -6.01
N GLN A 38 -1.79 -9.99 -5.87
CA GLN A 38 -2.34 -11.04 -5.03
C GLN A 38 -2.27 -12.41 -5.73
N PRO A 39 -2.15 -13.51 -4.97
CA PRO A 39 -2.04 -14.85 -5.55
C PRO A 39 -3.23 -15.23 -6.45
N ILE A 40 -4.41 -14.69 -6.14
CA ILE A 40 -5.67 -14.89 -6.87
C ILE A 40 -6.33 -13.52 -6.95
N GLU A 41 -6.59 -13.07 -8.18
CA GLU A 41 -7.35 -11.86 -8.49
C GLU A 41 -8.47 -12.23 -9.47
N ASP A 42 -9.69 -11.84 -9.14
CA ASP A 42 -10.93 -12.04 -9.88
C ASP A 42 -11.61 -10.68 -10.16
N ASP A 43 -12.62 -10.71 -11.04
CA ASP A 43 -13.46 -9.53 -11.29
C ASP A 43 -14.16 -9.07 -10.01
N GLY A 44 -14.06 -7.78 -9.72
CA GLY A 44 -14.64 -7.17 -8.52
C GLY A 44 -13.71 -7.18 -7.31
N ASP A 45 -12.49 -7.69 -7.44
CA ASP A 45 -11.45 -7.52 -6.42
C ASP A 45 -11.04 -6.05 -6.31
N GLY A 46 -10.50 -5.68 -5.16
CA GLY A 46 -10.10 -4.31 -4.93
C GLY A 46 -9.21 -4.14 -3.72
N ILE A 47 -8.72 -2.92 -3.55
CA ILE A 47 -7.88 -2.55 -2.42
C ILE A 47 -8.28 -1.21 -1.83
N GLN A 48 -7.89 -1.01 -0.58
CA GLN A 48 -7.81 0.30 0.04
C GLN A 48 -6.42 0.46 0.65
N ILE A 49 -5.75 1.57 0.36
CA ILE A 49 -4.42 1.86 0.89
C ILE A 49 -4.57 2.69 2.16
N LEU A 50 -3.83 2.34 3.20
CA LEU A 50 -3.84 3.01 4.50
C LEU A 50 -2.44 3.54 4.82
N VAL A 51 -2.40 4.81 5.22
CA VAL A 51 -1.18 5.52 5.63
C VAL A 51 -1.45 6.25 6.94
N GLY A 52 -0.92 5.74 8.05
CA GLY A 52 -1.30 6.18 9.39
C GLY A 52 -2.81 6.05 9.61
N ASN A 53 -3.50 7.18 9.74
CA ASN A 53 -4.96 7.25 9.89
C ASN A 53 -5.70 7.62 8.58
N MET A 54 -4.95 7.86 7.50
CA MET A 54 -5.51 8.20 6.19
C MET A 54 -5.77 6.93 5.39
N LYS A 55 -6.80 6.94 4.54
CA LYS A 55 -7.11 5.83 3.65
C LYS A 55 -7.64 6.32 2.31
N THR A 56 -7.40 5.55 1.26
CA THR A 56 -8.03 5.79 -0.05
C THR A 56 -9.47 5.34 -0.03
N ASP A 57 -10.23 5.77 -1.05
CA ASP A 57 -11.44 5.07 -1.43
C ASP A 57 -11.13 3.65 -1.92
N TYR A 58 -12.17 2.84 -2.09
CA TYR A 58 -12.05 1.53 -2.71
C TYR A 58 -11.55 1.67 -4.15
N ILE A 59 -10.47 0.98 -4.48
CA ILE A 59 -9.90 0.93 -5.81
C ILE A 59 -10.14 -0.47 -6.36
N GLU A 60 -11.02 -0.58 -7.36
CA GLU A 60 -11.25 -1.83 -8.07
C GLU A 60 -9.99 -2.22 -8.84
N LEU A 61 -9.57 -3.47 -8.65
CA LEU A 61 -8.51 -4.10 -9.41
C LEU A 61 -9.15 -4.82 -10.60
N GLY A 62 -8.57 -4.63 -11.78
CA GLY A 62 -8.96 -5.39 -12.96
C GLY A 62 -8.22 -6.73 -13.00
N PRO A 63 -8.74 -7.74 -13.73
CA PRO A 63 -8.05 -9.00 -13.92
C PRO A 63 -6.78 -8.77 -14.76
N VAL A 64 -5.62 -8.65 -14.11
CA VAL A 64 -4.34 -8.41 -14.81
C VAL A 64 -3.29 -9.43 -14.36
N VAL A 65 -2.82 -10.22 -15.32
CA VAL A 65 -2.02 -11.42 -15.03
C VAL A 65 -0.58 -11.10 -14.58
N ASP A 66 -0.01 -9.94 -14.92
CA ASP A 66 1.44 -9.70 -14.78
C ASP A 66 1.83 -8.28 -14.31
N ARG A 67 1.18 -7.70 -13.29
CA ARG A 67 1.55 -6.36 -12.82
C ARG A 67 1.62 -6.24 -11.30
N VAL A 68 2.60 -5.47 -10.85
CA VAL A 68 2.52 -4.77 -9.57
C VAL A 68 1.64 -3.54 -9.76
N TYR A 69 0.85 -3.21 -8.75
CA TYR A 69 0.04 -2.00 -8.80
C TYR A 69 0.84 -0.83 -8.23
N GLU A 70 0.91 0.26 -8.99
CA GLU A 70 1.56 1.50 -8.56
C GLU A 70 0.50 2.59 -8.39
N PHE A 71 0.44 3.19 -7.19
CA PHE A 71 -0.48 4.29 -6.87
C PHE A 71 0.29 5.45 -6.27
N THR A 72 0.10 6.65 -6.82
CA THR A 72 0.60 7.87 -6.18
C THR A 72 -0.32 8.24 -5.03
N LEU A 73 0.23 8.27 -3.81
CA LEU A 73 -0.49 8.67 -2.62
C LEU A 73 -0.42 10.19 -2.44
N PRO A 74 -1.43 10.82 -1.84
CA PRO A 74 -1.42 12.25 -1.62
C PRO A 74 -0.26 12.67 -0.69
N ARG A 75 0.51 13.68 -1.11
CA ARG A 75 1.69 14.18 -0.37
C ARG A 75 1.31 14.71 1.01
N GLU A 76 0.15 15.33 1.11
CA GLU A 76 -0.43 15.89 2.32
C GLU A 76 -0.62 14.84 3.43
N TRP A 77 -0.73 13.55 3.10
CA TRP A 77 -0.84 12.51 4.13
C TRP A 77 0.45 12.30 4.92
N LEU A 78 1.58 12.72 4.36
CA LEU A 78 2.90 12.57 4.97
C LEU A 78 3.40 13.87 5.62
N ILE A 79 2.80 15.03 5.29
CA ILE A 79 3.36 16.33 5.65
C ILE A 79 3.41 16.55 7.17
N ASP A 80 2.38 16.12 7.89
CA ASP A 80 2.29 16.25 9.35
C ASP A 80 3.25 15.32 10.09
N PHE A 81 3.82 14.34 9.39
CA PHE A 81 4.80 13.39 9.93
C PHE A 81 6.24 13.74 9.55
N ALA A 82 6.47 14.74 8.70
CA ALA A 82 7.80 15.14 8.26
C ALA A 82 8.64 15.68 9.43
N GLY A 83 9.76 15.02 9.71
CA GLY A 83 10.62 15.35 10.85
C GLY A 83 10.18 14.75 12.19
N SER A 84 9.10 13.94 12.21
CA SER A 84 8.72 13.15 13.38
C SER A 84 9.72 12.02 13.63
N SER A 85 9.93 11.69 14.91
CA SER A 85 10.71 10.50 15.31
C SER A 85 9.94 9.19 15.11
N GLU A 86 8.61 9.26 15.11
CA GLU A 86 7.73 8.10 14.98
C GLU A 86 7.60 7.67 13.52
N PRO A 87 7.78 6.37 13.22
CA PRO A 87 7.55 5.86 11.88
C PRO A 87 6.05 5.87 11.54
N LEU A 88 5.75 6.24 10.30
CA LEU A 88 4.42 6.17 9.72
C LEU A 88 4.15 4.77 9.17
N VAL A 89 2.97 4.23 9.49
CA VAL A 89 2.53 2.91 9.04
C VAL A 89 1.95 3.00 7.64
N PHE A 90 2.36 2.10 6.76
CA PHE A 90 1.81 1.87 5.44
C PHE A 90 1.30 0.43 5.35
N GLN A 91 0.04 0.25 4.95
CA GLN A 91 -0.60 -1.05 4.79
C GLN A 91 -1.74 -0.94 3.76
N TYR A 92 -2.30 -2.05 3.31
CA TYR A 92 -3.53 -2.05 2.52
C TYR A 92 -4.46 -3.15 2.98
N THR A 93 -5.74 -2.97 2.73
CA THR A 93 -6.74 -4.02 2.80
C THR A 93 -7.02 -4.48 1.39
N TYR A 94 -6.90 -5.78 1.15
CA TYR A 94 -7.34 -6.44 -0.07
C TYR A 94 -8.75 -7.01 0.13
N PHE A 95 -9.61 -6.84 -0.86
CA PHE A 95 -11.00 -7.29 -0.86
C PHE A 95 -11.18 -8.32 -1.98
N ALA A 96 -11.18 -9.62 -1.63
CA ALA A 96 -11.47 -10.68 -2.60
C ALA A 96 -12.99 -10.83 -2.80
N GLY A 97 -13.45 -10.85 -4.04
CA GLY A 97 -14.84 -10.72 -4.48
C GLY A 97 -15.52 -9.45 -4.00
N GLY A 98 -14.75 -8.40 -3.68
CA GLY A 98 -15.24 -7.14 -3.13
C GLY A 98 -15.78 -7.19 -1.68
N ILE A 99 -15.74 -8.36 -1.03
CA ILE A 99 -16.35 -8.55 0.31
C ILE A 99 -15.44 -9.22 1.33
N ASN A 100 -14.46 -10.02 0.91
CA ASN A 100 -13.59 -10.76 1.82
C ASN A 100 -12.32 -9.96 2.10
N GLU A 101 -12.17 -9.48 3.33
CA GLU A 101 -11.07 -8.60 3.71
C GLU A 101 -9.82 -9.35 4.16
N PHE A 102 -8.67 -8.96 3.60
CA PHE A 102 -7.36 -9.42 4.00
C PHE A 102 -6.45 -8.21 4.21
N ILE A 103 -5.92 -8.05 5.41
CA ILE A 103 -5.03 -6.93 5.73
C ILE A 103 -3.59 -7.34 5.44
N SER A 104 -2.85 -6.51 4.72
CA SER A 104 -1.45 -6.73 4.43
C SER A 104 -0.59 -6.62 5.68
N GLU A 105 0.63 -7.15 5.61
CA GLU A 105 1.66 -6.76 6.55
C GLU A 105 1.92 -5.24 6.51
N LYS A 106 2.33 -4.71 7.67
CA LYS A 106 2.65 -3.28 7.83
C LYS A 106 4.08 -3.02 7.39
N THR A 107 4.27 -1.93 6.67
CA THR A 107 5.58 -1.34 6.43
C THR A 107 5.71 -0.04 7.19
N LEU A 108 6.83 0.17 7.85
CA LEU A 108 7.10 1.35 8.67
C LEU A 108 8.14 2.23 7.98
N TYR A 109 7.82 3.50 7.75
CA TYR A 109 8.75 4.47 7.19
C TYR A 109 8.86 5.71 8.06
N ARG A 110 10.08 6.21 8.25
CA ARG A 110 10.29 7.55 8.83
C ARG A 110 10.25 8.60 7.74
N ILE A 111 9.52 9.69 7.98
CA ILE A 111 9.35 10.76 7.01
C ILE A 111 10.37 11.86 7.30
N LEU A 112 11.28 12.10 6.36
CA LEU A 112 12.31 13.13 6.44
C LEU A 112 11.85 14.40 5.72
N HIS A 113 12.21 15.55 6.29
CA HIS A 113 11.92 16.87 5.71
C HIS A 113 12.83 17.23 4.52
#